data_AF-D4YNM5-F1
#
_entry.id   AF-D4YNM5-F1
#
_cell.length_a   1.000
_cell.length_b   1.000
_cell.length_c   1.000
_cell.angle_alpha   90.00
_cell.angle_beta   90.00
_cell.angle_gamma   90.00
#
_symmetry.space_group_name_H-M   'P 1'
#
loop_
_entity.id
_entity.type
_entity.pdbx_description
1 polymer ?
#
loop_
_entity_poly.entity_id
_entity_poly.type
_entity_poly.pdbx_seq_one_letter_code
_entity_poly.pdbx_strand_id
1 'polypeptide(L)'
;MSTHAEDLHDEIRRLQIRISSFTTAQLNAPDANNVSRRERIRMSLQELADVRATGVVPQLSDRVLADQVVVLLMDCQPEYGASDDQTRQALSIAQDLRRRL
;
A
#
# COMPACT_ATOMS: atom_id res chain seq x y z
N MET A 1 -19.10 13.18 -7.70
CA MET A 1 -17.71 13.37 -7.24
C MET A 1 -17.41 12.20 -6.35
N SER A 2 -16.43 11.37 -6.69
CA SER A 2 -16.02 10.23 -5.86
C SER A 2 -15.38 10.77 -4.58
N THR A 3 -15.64 10.12 -3.45
CA THR A 3 -15.01 10.48 -2.17
C THR A 3 -13.60 9.86 -2.08
N HIS A 4 -12.70 10.43 -1.28
CA HIS A 4 -11.37 9.84 -1.08
C HIS A 4 -11.42 8.38 -0.61
N ALA A 5 -12.48 8.01 0.13
CA ALA A 5 -12.72 6.65 0.62
C ALA A 5 -13.05 5.67 -0.53
N GLU A 6 -13.90 6.07 -1.47
CA GLU A 6 -14.22 5.28 -2.67
C GLU A 6 -13.00 5.11 -3.57
N ASP A 7 -12.25 6.21 -3.79
CA ASP A 7 -11.01 6.19 -4.56
C ASP A 7 -9.95 5.29 -3.92
N LEU A 8 -9.85 5.31 -2.58
CA LEU A 8 -8.95 4.44 -1.83
C LEU A 8 -9.36 2.96 -1.95
N HIS A 9 -10.67 2.65 -1.91
CA HIS A 9 -11.15 1.27 -2.11
C HIS A 9 -10.79 0.71 -3.49
N ASP A 10 -10.96 1.51 -4.53
CA ASP A 10 -10.60 1.12 -5.90
C ASP A 10 -9.08 0.92 -6.04
N GLU A 11 -8.29 1.79 -5.43
CA GLU A 11 -6.84 1.73 -5.48
C GLU A 11 -6.28 0.53 -4.70
N ILE A 12 -6.88 0.16 -3.56
CA ILE A 12 -6.58 -1.08 -2.82
C ILE A 12 -6.74 -2.29 -3.74
N ARG A 13 -7.87 -2.41 -4.44
CA ARG A 13 -8.13 -3.54 -5.35
C ARG A 13 -7.10 -3.59 -6.48
N ARG A 14 -6.77 -2.43 -7.08
CA ARG A 14 -5.77 -2.35 -8.17
C ARG A 14 -4.38 -2.77 -7.70
N LEU A 15 -3.95 -2.32 -6.52
CA LEU A 15 -2.66 -2.70 -5.94
C LEU A 15 -2.60 -4.19 -5.59
N GLN A 16 -3.65 -4.74 -4.98
CA GLN A 16 -3.70 -6.16 -4.63
C GLN A 16 -3.52 -7.03 -5.89
N ILE A 17 -4.25 -6.73 -6.97
CA ILE A 17 -4.13 -7.45 -8.24
C ILE A 17 -2.71 -7.32 -8.81
N ARG A 18 -2.17 -6.09 -8.84
CA ARG A 18 -0.83 -5.84 -9.40
C ARG A 18 0.27 -6.56 -8.62
N ILE A 19 0.27 -6.46 -7.29
CA ILE A 19 1.29 -7.09 -6.45
C ILE A 19 1.20 -8.62 -6.55
N SER A 20 -0.01 -9.19 -6.50
CA SER A 20 -0.23 -10.64 -6.60
C SER A 20 0.14 -11.21 -7.98
N SER A 21 0.21 -10.39 -9.03
CA SER A 21 0.66 -10.81 -10.37
C SER A 21 2.17 -10.96 -10.50
N PHE A 22 2.96 -10.44 -9.56
CA PHE A 22 4.42 -10.54 -9.63
C PHE A 22 4.90 -11.89 -9.11
N THR A 23 5.81 -12.50 -9.86
CA THR A 23 6.62 -13.61 -9.38
C THR A 23 7.66 -13.12 -8.35
N THR A 24 8.18 -14.04 -7.53
CA THR A 24 9.26 -13.72 -6.57
C THR A 24 10.49 -13.11 -7.27
N ALA A 25 10.83 -13.58 -8.48
CA ALA A 25 11.94 -13.02 -9.26
C ALA A 25 11.66 -11.57 -9.70
N GLN A 26 10.44 -11.27 -10.15
CA GLN A 26 10.04 -9.90 -10.54
C GLN A 26 9.97 -8.95 -9.34
N LEU A 27 9.62 -9.44 -8.15
CA LEU A 27 9.65 -8.65 -6.91
C LEU A 27 11.07 -8.29 -6.49
N ASN A 28 12.02 -9.20 -6.70
CA ASN A 28 13.42 -9.02 -6.33
C ASN A 28 14.28 -8.36 -7.40
N ALA A 29 13.80 -8.28 -8.65
CA ALA A 29 14.52 -7.64 -9.74
C ALA A 29 14.76 -6.15 -9.40
N PRO A 30 16.02 -5.69 -9.36
CA PRO A 30 16.35 -4.29 -9.12
C PRO A 30 16.01 -3.45 -10.35
N ASP A 31 15.63 -2.20 -10.12
CA ASP A 31 15.48 -1.18 -11.16
C ASP A 31 16.81 -0.43 -11.44
N ALA A 32 16.74 0.63 -12.25
CA ALA A 32 17.90 1.45 -12.63
C ALA A 32 18.61 2.13 -11.43
N ASN A 33 17.93 2.27 -10.29
CA ASN A 33 18.49 2.82 -9.05
C ASN A 33 18.91 1.73 -8.06
N ASN A 34 18.96 0.47 -8.50
CA ASN A 34 19.25 -0.71 -7.68
C ASN A 34 18.23 -0.95 -6.54
N VAL A 35 16.98 -0.47 -6.73
CA VAL A 35 15.88 -0.67 -5.78
C VAL A 35 14.94 -1.72 -6.33
N SER A 36 14.64 -2.75 -5.55
CA SER A 36 13.69 -3.80 -5.95
C SER A 36 12.24 -3.33 -5.75
N ARG A 37 11.29 -3.94 -6.48
CA ARG A 37 9.85 -3.71 -6.22
C ARG A 37 9.46 -4.06 -4.79
N ARG A 38 10.07 -5.11 -4.24
CA ARG A 38 9.89 -5.49 -2.83
C ARG A 38 10.28 -4.36 -1.88
N GLU A 39 11.42 -3.73 -2.13
CA GLU A 39 11.88 -2.61 -1.30
C GLU A 39 10.93 -1.41 -1.39
N ARG A 40 10.44 -1.09 -2.60
CA ARG A 40 9.43 -0.05 -2.81
C ARG A 40 8.14 -0.32 -2.03
N ILE A 41 7.66 -1.56 -2.05
CA ILE A 41 6.48 -1.97 -1.27
C ILE A 41 6.74 -1.79 0.22
N ARG A 42 7.90 -2.23 0.73
CA ARG A 42 8.24 -2.08 2.16
C ARG A 42 8.32 -0.61 2.59
N MET A 43 8.93 0.25 1.78
CA MET A 43 8.98 1.69 2.04
C MET A 43 7.56 2.28 2.13
N SER A 44 6.68 1.95 1.19
CA SER A 44 5.28 2.40 1.23
C SER A 44 4.50 1.81 2.41
N LEU A 45 4.74 0.56 2.80
CA LEU A 45 4.13 -0.03 4.00
C LEU A 45 4.56 0.71 5.28
N GLN A 46 5.82 1.16 5.35
CA GLN A 46 6.31 2.00 6.45
C GLN A 46 5.63 3.38 6.45
N GLU A 47 5.52 4.03 5.29
CA GLU A 47 4.82 5.31 5.16
C GLU A 47 3.34 5.18 5.56
N LEU A 48 2.66 4.10 5.15
CA LEU A 48 1.26 3.84 5.53
C LEU A 48 1.11 3.57 7.02
N ALA A 49 2.10 2.91 7.63
CA ALA A 49 2.10 2.66 9.07
C ALA A 49 2.10 3.95 9.90
N ASP A 50 2.72 5.01 9.40
CA ASP A 50 2.74 6.32 10.06
C ASP A 50 1.42 7.10 9.88
N VAL A 51 0.62 6.76 8.86
CA VAL A 51 -0.64 7.46 8.53
C VAL A 51 -1.86 6.84 9.19
N ARG A 52 -1.88 5.51 9.35
CA ARG A 52 -3.07 4.75 9.74
C ARG A 52 -3.59 5.13 11.14
N ALA A 53 -4.85 4.78 11.42
CA ALA A 53 -5.51 5.12 12.68
C ALA A 53 -5.01 4.32 13.92
N THR A 54 -4.33 3.19 13.74
CA THR A 54 -3.88 2.29 14.83
C THR A 54 -2.35 2.14 14.86
N GLY A 55 -1.70 1.79 15.98
CA GLY A 55 -0.22 1.89 16.11
C GLY A 55 0.64 0.63 15.87
N VAL A 56 0.05 -0.54 15.62
CA VAL A 56 0.79 -1.83 15.52
C VAL A 56 1.22 -2.16 14.09
N VAL A 57 2.44 -1.76 13.71
CA VAL A 57 3.05 -2.15 12.42
C VAL A 57 3.19 -3.68 12.33
N PRO A 58 2.56 -4.37 11.36
CA PRO A 58 2.72 -5.81 11.22
C PRO A 58 4.17 -6.15 10.83
N GLN A 59 4.73 -7.23 11.38
CA GLN A 59 6.01 -7.74 10.90
C GLN A 59 5.87 -8.15 9.43
N LEU A 60 6.58 -7.42 8.56
CA LEU A 60 6.48 -7.59 7.11
C LEU A 60 7.16 -8.89 6.70
N SER A 61 6.39 -9.98 6.54
CA SER A 61 6.90 -11.22 5.94
C SER A 61 6.68 -11.23 4.43
N ASP A 62 7.68 -11.69 3.68
CA ASP A 62 7.74 -11.59 2.21
C ASP A 62 6.62 -12.34 1.47
N ARG A 63 5.98 -13.33 2.11
CA ARG A 63 4.94 -14.16 1.49
C ARG A 63 3.55 -13.52 1.46
N VAL A 64 3.34 -12.40 2.16
CA VAL A 64 2.01 -11.78 2.33
C VAL A 64 2.01 -10.27 2.08
N LEU A 65 2.93 -9.76 1.24
CA LEU A 65 3.05 -8.33 0.94
C LEU A 65 1.76 -7.73 0.36
N ALA A 66 1.08 -8.44 -0.54
CA ALA A 66 -0.19 -7.97 -1.10
C ALA A 66 -1.25 -7.81 0.00
N ASP A 67 -1.38 -8.79 0.89
CA ASP A 67 -2.34 -8.78 1.99
C ASP A 67 -1.98 -7.70 3.02
N GLN A 68 -0.70 -7.47 3.31
CA GLN A 68 -0.25 -6.39 4.19
C GLN A 68 -0.60 -5.00 3.64
N VAL A 69 -0.42 -4.77 2.33
CA VAL A 69 -0.81 -3.51 1.68
C VAL A 69 -2.32 -3.30 1.82
N VAL A 70 -3.12 -4.34 1.61
CA VAL A 70 -4.57 -4.26 1.78
C VAL A 70 -4.92 -3.91 3.22
N VAL A 71 -4.36 -4.62 4.21
CA VAL A 71 -4.68 -4.38 5.63
C VAL A 71 -4.34 -2.94 6.05
N LEU A 72 -3.14 -2.44 5.73
CA LEU A 72 -2.76 -1.07 6.13
C LEU A 72 -3.61 0.00 5.44
N LEU A 73 -3.98 -0.19 4.17
CA LEU A 73 -4.84 0.75 3.46
C LEU A 73 -6.29 0.69 3.95
N MET A 74 -6.79 -0.48 4.35
CA MET A 74 -8.11 -0.62 4.98
C MET A 74 -8.16 0.11 6.33
N ASP A 75 -7.09 0.07 7.14
CA ASP A 75 -6.99 0.86 8.39
C ASP A 75 -6.98 2.38 8.15
N CYS A 76 -6.81 2.83 6.90
CA CYS A 76 -6.88 4.24 6.50
C CYS A 76 -8.26 4.62 5.92
N GLN A 77 -9.25 3.74 5.98
CA GLN A 77 -10.62 4.03 5.56
C GLN A 77 -11.44 4.63 6.73
N PRO A 78 -12.40 5.54 6.45
CA PRO A 78 -13.25 6.13 7.48
C PRO A 78 -14.06 5.10 8.29
N GLU A 79 -14.42 3.98 7.67
CA GLU A 79 -15.13 2.85 8.32
C GLU A 79 -14.33 2.25 9.49
N TYR A 80 -13.01 2.44 9.51
CA TYR A 80 -12.09 1.98 10.56
C TYR A 80 -11.56 3.13 11.43
N GLY A 81 -12.17 4.33 11.34
CA GLY A 81 -11.85 5.47 12.19
C GLY A 81 -10.77 6.41 11.65
N ALA A 82 -10.36 6.26 10.38
CA ALA A 82 -9.45 7.21 9.75
C ALA A 82 -10.16 8.54 9.45
N SER A 83 -9.45 9.65 9.65
CA SER A 83 -9.88 10.97 9.20
C SER A 83 -9.80 11.11 7.67
N ASP A 84 -10.47 12.12 7.11
CA ASP A 84 -10.38 12.42 5.66
C ASP A 84 -8.94 12.73 5.24
N ASP A 85 -8.15 13.40 6.09
CA ASP A 85 -6.74 13.68 5.83
C ASP A 85 -5.89 12.39 5.78
N GLN A 86 -6.11 11.45 6.70
CA GLN A 86 -5.46 10.14 6.68
C GLN A 86 -5.86 9.34 5.44
N THR A 87 -7.14 9.34 5.09
CA THR A 87 -7.68 8.67 3.89
C THR A 87 -7.04 9.25 2.62
N ARG A 88 -6.98 10.58 2.50
CA ARG A 88 -6.37 11.30 1.38
C ARG A 88 -4.87 11.04 1.28
N GLN A 89 -4.15 11.02 2.40
CA GLN A 89 -2.72 10.73 2.43
C GLN A 89 -2.43 9.28 2.04
N ALA A 90 -3.19 8.32 2.57
CA ALA A 90 -3.09 6.92 2.21
C ALA A 90 -3.37 6.69 0.71
N LEU A 91 -4.38 7.37 0.15
CA LEU A 91 -4.66 7.34 -1.29
C LEU A 91 -3.47 7.84 -2.11
N SER A 92 -2.82 8.93 -1.71
CA SER A 92 -1.64 9.45 -2.39
C SER A 92 -0.49 8.44 -2.37
N ILE A 93 -0.20 7.83 -1.22
CA ILE A 93 0.85 6.82 -1.07
C ILE A 93 0.55 5.59 -1.94
N ALA A 94 -0.71 5.14 -1.94
CA ALA A 94 -1.16 4.01 -2.75
C ALA A 94 -0.99 4.25 -4.26
N GLN A 95 -1.39 5.44 -4.73
CA GLN A 95 -1.24 5.82 -6.14
C GLN A 95 0.23 5.91 -6.55
N ASP A 96 1.09 6.46 -5.69
CA ASP A 96 2.52 6.55 -5.96
C ASP A 96 3.19 5.17 -5.97
N LEU A 97 2.80 4.27 -5.06
CA LEU A 97 3.24 2.89 -5.10
C LEU A 97 2.85 2.23 -6.43
N ARG A 98 1.58 2.35 -6.86
CA ARG A 98 1.14 1.74 -8.13
C ARG A 98 1.92 2.25 -9.34
N ARG A 99 2.25 3.54 -9.38
CA ARG A 99 3.05 4.13 -10.47
C ARG A 99 4.49 3.60 -10.51
N ARG A 100 5.03 3.21 -9.36
CA ARG A 100 6.43 2.76 -9.18
C ARG A 100 6.63 1.25 -9.35
N LEU A 101 5.56 0.45 -9.33
CA LEU A 101 5.58 -1.01 -9.54
C LEU A 101 5.50 -1.37 -11.01
#